data_AF-A0A9D0NZE3-F1
#
_entry.id   AF-A0A9D0NZE3-F1
#
_cell.length_a   1.000
_cell.length_b   1.000
_cell.length_c   1.000
_cell.angle_alpha   90.00
_cell.angle_beta   90.00
_cell.angle_gamma   90.00
#
_symmetry.space_group_name_H-M   'P 1'
#
loop_
_entity.id
_entity.type
_entity.pdbx_description
1 polymer ?
#
loop_
_entity_poly.entity_id
_entity_poly.type
_entity_poly.pdbx_seq_one_letter_code
_entity_poly.pdbx_strand_id
1 'polypeptide(L)' 'RPSAEEILSTLSGHLRSLHTFYGEQAGVRIARKHIGWYLQAMGQNRQDRAKINAIETSAAQLNAVREVLEKHQHRKQYAA' A
#
# COMPACT_ATOMS: atom_id res chain seq x y z
N ARG A 1 11.75 -14.68 -4.10
CA ARG A 1 10.61 -13.74 -3.93
C ARG A 1 11.19 -12.42 -3.43
N PRO A 2 10.75 -11.26 -3.93
CA PRO A 2 11.26 -9.98 -3.47
C PRO A 2 11.04 -9.81 -1.96
N SER A 3 11.96 -9.10 -1.31
CA SER A 3 11.88 -8.77 0.10
C SER A 3 10.73 -7.80 0.38
N ALA A 4 10.38 -7.67 1.65
CA ALA A 4 9.41 -6.66 2.10
C ALA A 4 9.79 -5.25 1.65
N GLU A 5 11.08 -4.96 1.75
CA GLU A 5 11.66 -3.65 1.54
C GLU A 5 11.67 -3.31 0.05
N GLU A 6 11.99 -4.29 -0.81
CA GLU A 6 11.88 -4.17 -2.27
C GLU A 6 10.42 -3.91 -2.68
N ILE A 7 9.48 -4.63 -2.07
CA ILE A 7 8.04 -4.42 -2.29
C ILE A 7 7.62 -3.01 -1.85
N LEU A 8 8.02 -2.59 -0.65
CA LEU A 8 7.66 -1.28 -0.10
C LEU A 8 8.23 -0.15 -0.96
N SER A 9 9.49 -0.26 -1.37
CA SER A 9 10.17 0.72 -2.20
C SER A 9 9.48 0.84 -3.56
N THR A 10 9.23 -0.28 -4.23
CA THR A 10 8.56 -0.34 -5.54
C THR A 10 7.16 0.25 -5.48
N LEU A 11 6.34 -0.22 -4.52
CA LEU A 11 4.97 0.25 -4.39
C LEU A 11 4.93 1.73 -4.03
N SER A 12 5.72 2.17 -3.04
CA SER A 12 5.74 3.57 -2.62
C SER A 12 6.23 4.51 -3.72
N GLY A 13 7.21 4.07 -4.52
CA GLY A 13 7.65 4.78 -5.72
C GLY A 13 6.51 4.95 -6.72
N HIS A 14 5.82 3.86 -7.04
CA HIS A 14 4.67 3.86 -7.96
C HIS A 14 3.55 4.78 -7.48
N LEU A 15 3.22 4.76 -6.18
CA LEU A 15 2.19 5.64 -5.62
C LEU A 15 2.57 7.11 -5.73
N ARG A 16 3.82 7.47 -5.42
CA ARG A 16 4.31 8.84 -5.62
C ARG A 16 4.19 9.27 -7.08
N SER A 17 4.56 8.41 -8.03
CA SER A 17 4.39 8.70 -9.46
C SER A 17 2.93 8.94 -9.83
N LEU A 18 1.98 8.16 -9.30
CA LEU A 18 0.54 8.38 -9.52
C LEU A 18 0.08 9.71 -8.92
N HIS A 19 0.50 10.03 -7.70
CA HIS A 19 0.16 11.29 -7.02
C HIS A 19 0.69 12.50 -7.80
N THR A 20 1.93 12.44 -8.30
CA THR A 20 2.52 13.51 -9.11
C THR A 20 1.86 13.63 -10.48
N PHE A 21 1.61 12.52 -11.17
CA PHE A 21 1.10 12.55 -12.54
C PHE A 21 -0.37 12.98 -12.62
N TYR A 22 -1.21 12.48 -11.72
CA TYR A 22 -2.66 12.77 -11.75
C TYR A 22 -3.05 13.93 -10.81
N GLY A 23 -2.12 14.46 -10.02
CA GLY A 23 -2.42 15.38 -8.92
C GLY A 23 -3.04 14.66 -7.73
N GLU A 24 -3.14 15.34 -6.59
CA GLU A 24 -3.44 14.68 -5.31
C GLU A 24 -4.78 13.93 -5.30
N GLN A 25 -5.90 14.59 -5.61
CA GLN A 25 -7.22 13.96 -5.50
C GLN A 25 -7.39 12.77 -6.46
N ALA A 26 -7.04 12.93 -7.74
CA ALA A 26 -7.19 11.86 -8.71
C ALA A 26 -6.14 10.76 -8.49
N GLY A 27 -4.90 11.15 -8.17
CA GLY A 27 -3.82 10.23 -7.83
C GLY A 27 -4.16 9.33 -6.64
N VAL A 28 -4.72 9.88 -5.57
CA VAL A 28 -5.19 9.11 -4.40
C VAL A 28 -6.26 8.08 -4.79
N ARG A 29 -7.23 8.47 -5.63
CA ARG A 29 -8.30 7.55 -6.08
C ARG A 29 -7.74 6.42 -6.94
N ILE A 30 -6.82 6.73 -7.86
CA ILE A 30 -6.18 5.74 -8.74
C ILE A 30 -5.27 4.81 -7.93
N ALA A 31 -4.50 5.36 -7.00
CA ALA A 31 -3.62 4.61 -6.10
C ALA A 31 -4.34 3.51 -5.31
N ARG A 32 -5.60 3.72 -4.88
CA ARG A 32 -6.40 2.70 -4.15
C ARG A 32 -6.47 1.37 -4.89
N LYS A 33 -6.59 1.40 -6.23
CA LYS A 33 -6.63 0.21 -7.07
C LYS A 33 -5.32 -0.58 -7.01
N HIS A 34 -4.19 0.12 -7.16
CA HIS A 34 -2.86 -0.48 -7.13
C HIS A 34 -2.53 -1.06 -5.76
N ILE A 35 -2.87 -0.34 -4.69
CA ILE A 35 -2.71 -0.84 -3.32
C ILE A 35 -3.56 -2.10 -3.12
N GLY A 36 -4.82 -2.07 -3.58
CA GLY A 36 -5.73 -3.21 -3.51
C GLY A 36 -5.19 -4.48 -4.18
N TRP A 37 -4.57 -4.35 -5.36
CA TRP A 37 -3.93 -5.47 -6.04
C TRP A 37 -2.76 -6.06 -5.24
N TYR A 38 -1.93 -5.21 -4.65
CA TYR A 38 -0.81 -5.64 -3.82
C TYR A 38 -1.27 -6.37 -2.56
N LEU A 39 -2.26 -5.80 -1.85
CA LEU A 39 -2.82 -6.41 -0.64
C LEU A 39 -3.45 -7.78 -0.93
N GLN A 40 -4.14 -7.91 -2.06
CA GLN A 40 -4.72 -9.19 -2.50
C GLN A 40 -3.64 -10.24 -2.76
N ALA A 41 -2.56 -9.90 -3.45
CA ALA A 41 -1.44 -10.81 -3.72
C ALA A 41 -0.73 -11.28 -2.43
N MET A 42 -0.80 -10.49 -1.36
CA MET A 42 -0.24 -10.82 -0.04
C MET A 42 -1.19 -11.60 0.88
N GLY A 43 -2.41 -11.91 0.42
CA GLY A 43 -3.43 -12.58 1.24
C GLY A 43 -3.97 -11.71 2.37
N GLN A 44 -3.90 -10.38 2.24
CA GLN A 44 -4.35 -9.46 3.28
C GLN A 44 -5.87 -9.25 3.29
N ASN A 45 -6.39 -8.94 4.49
CA ASN A 45 -7.83 -8.97 4.76
C ASN A 45 -8.61 -7.76 4.19
N ARG A 46 -9.94 -7.86 4.22
CA ARG A 46 -10.89 -6.81 3.81
C ARG A 46 -10.78 -5.52 4.63
N GLN A 47 -10.36 -5.58 5.88
CA GLN A 47 -10.31 -4.43 6.79
C GLN A 47 -9.19 -3.46 6.41
N ASP A 48 -7.99 -3.95 6.09
CA ASP A 48 -6.88 -3.09 5.66
C ASP A 48 -7.23 -2.36 4.35
N ARG A 49 -7.91 -3.05 3.43
CA ARG A 49 -8.44 -2.44 2.19
C ARG A 49 -9.47 -1.35 2.48
N ALA A 50 -10.38 -1.58 3.43
CA ALA A 50 -11.40 -0.60 3.81
C ALA A 50 -10.77 0.67 4.38
N LYS A 51 -9.77 0.53 5.26
CA LYS A 51 -9.02 1.67 5.81
C LYS A 51 -8.35 2.49 4.72
N ILE A 52 -7.63 1.85 3.80
CA ILE A 52 -6.92 2.54 2.72
C ILE A 52 -7.88 3.24 1.76
N ASN A 53 -9.05 2.64 1.50
CA ASN A 53 -10.06 3.25 0.63
C ASN A 53 -10.67 4.53 1.22
N ALA A 54 -10.65 4.68 2.56
CA ALA A 54 -11.13 5.88 3.24
C ALA A 54 -10.10 7.03 3.26
N ILE A 55 -8.86 6.80 2.83
CA ILE A 55 -7.80 7.81 2.85
C ILE A 55 -7.95 8.76 1.66
N GLU A 56 -7.87 10.06 1.94
CA GLU A 56 -8.05 11.13 0.95
C GLU A 56 -6.77 11.92 0.62
N THR A 57 -5.67 11.67 1.33
CA THR A 57 -4.39 12.35 1.09
C THR A 57 -3.30 11.38 0.63
N SER A 58 -2.40 11.91 -0.20
CA SER A 58 -1.25 11.16 -0.74
C SER A 58 -0.33 10.64 0.36
N ALA A 59 0.03 11.51 1.31
CA ALA A 59 0.90 11.19 2.43
C ALA A 59 0.32 10.09 3.33
N ALA A 60 -0.97 10.16 3.66
CA ALA A 60 -1.61 9.16 4.51
C ALA A 60 -1.68 7.79 3.80
N GLN A 61 -1.86 7.75 2.47
CA GLN A 61 -1.83 6.48 1.73
C GLN A 61 -0.46 5.81 1.80
N LEU A 62 0.62 6.58 1.65
CA LEU A 62 1.99 6.06 1.75
C LEU A 62 2.29 5.51 3.14
N ASN A 63 1.86 6.21 4.19
CA ASN A 63 2.04 5.74 5.57
C ASN A 63 1.26 4.45 5.84
N ALA A 64 -0.02 4.40 5.44
CA ALA A 64 -0.84 3.21 5.63
C ALA A 64 -0.28 1.97 4.90
N VAL A 65 0.29 2.16 3.70
CA VAL A 65 0.95 1.07 2.96
C VAL A 65 2.17 0.55 3.70
N ARG A 66 3.00 1.45 4.25
CA ARG A 66 4.16 1.08 5.05
C ARG A 66 3.74 0.24 6.26
N GLU A 67 2.77 0.71 7.04
CA GLU A 67 2.27 0.01 8.23
C GLU A 67 1.74 -1.39 7.90
N VAL A 68 0.95 -1.54 6.82
CA VAL A 68 0.39 -2.85 6.44
C VAL A 68 1.49 -3.83 6.02
N LEU A 69 2.51 -3.35 5.31
CA LEU A 69 3.65 -4.17 4.89
C LEU A 69 4.52 -4.60 6.06
N GLU A 70 4.85 -3.69 6.98
CA GLU A 70 5.60 -3.99 8.20
C GLU A 70 4.85 -5.02 9.06
N LYS A 71 3.54 -4.82 9.25
CA LYS A 71 2.68 -5.75 9.99
C LYS A 71 2.63 -7.13 9.31
N HIS A 72 2.70 -7.19 7.97
CA HIS A 72 2.77 -8.45 7.23
C HIS A 72 4.08 -9.21 7.48
N GLN A 73 5.21 -8.49 7.51
CA GLN A 73 6.52 -9.08 7.77
C GLN A 73 6.60 -9.66 9.17
N HIS A 74 6.18 -8.89 10.18
CA HIS A 74 6.13 -9.38 11.56
C HIS A 74 5.29 -10.65 11.68
N ARG A 75 4.08 -10.69 11.07
CA ARG A 75 3.26 -11.91 11.09
C ARG A 75 3.93 -13.11 10.43
N LYS A 76 4.70 -12.93 9.36
CA LYS A 76 5.45 -14.01 8.73
C LYS A 76 6.63 -14.49 9.58
N GLN A 77 7.28 -13.58 10.29
CA GLN A 77 8.42 -13.89 11.16
C GLN A 77 8.01 -14.67 12.42
N TYR A 78 6.80 -14.46 12.95
CA TYR A 78 6.27 -15.15 14.13
C TYR A 78 5.35 -16.35 13.80
N ALA A 79 5.13 -16.66 12.52
CA ALA A 79 4.35 -17.82 12.08
C ALA A 79 5.24 -18.99 11.62
N ALA A 80 6.55 -18.91 11.88
CA ALA A 80 7.54 -19.96 11.69
C ALA A 80 8.01 -20.46 13.06
#